data_AF-A0A830EJ55-F1
#
_entry.id   AF-A0A830EJ55-F1
#
_cell.length_a   1.000
_cell.length_b   1.000
_cell.length_c   1.000
_cell.angle_alpha   90.00
_cell.angle_beta   90.00
_cell.angle_gamma   90.00
#
_symmetry.space_group_name_H-M   'P 1'
#
loop_
_entity.id
_entity.type
_entity.pdbx_description
1 polymer ?
#
loop_
_entity_poly.entity_id
_entity_poly.type
_entity_poly.pdbx_seq_one_letter_code
_entity_poly.pdbx_strand_id
1 'polypeptide(L)'
;MYAADRTWPELGDYVAEESVAVVPLGSTEQHGPHLPLATDHLIAEGLAREAADRGGFLCTPTVNVGVSPHHRQFHGTMWVDAPVFRDYIESLTRNLTYHGIDRVVFVNAHGGNVEHLREVGRRLRDDGTLYAVEWT
;
A
#
# COMPACT_ATOMS: atom_id res chain seq x y z
N MET A 1 -12.88 5.15 -4.54
CA MET A 1 -12.47 6.58 -4.48
C MET A 1 -10.94 6.68 -4.42
N TYR A 2 -10.26 7.17 -5.46
CA TYR A 2 -8.80 7.38 -5.43
C TYR A 2 -8.42 8.75 -4.84
N ALA A 3 -7.63 8.77 -3.78
CA ALA A 3 -7.33 9.96 -2.99
C ALA A 3 -6.64 11.08 -3.78
N ALA A 4 -5.71 10.74 -4.67
CA ALA A 4 -4.96 11.76 -5.44
C ALA A 4 -5.79 12.46 -6.53
N ASP A 5 -6.99 11.94 -6.84
CA ASP A 5 -7.94 12.58 -7.77
C ASP A 5 -8.97 13.46 -7.01
N ARG A 6 -8.81 13.63 -5.69
CA ARG A 6 -9.78 14.31 -4.83
C ARG A 6 -9.20 15.53 -4.13
N THR A 7 -10.10 16.43 -3.77
CA THR A 7 -9.83 17.53 -2.87
C THR A 7 -9.99 17.09 -1.42
N TRP A 8 -9.26 17.72 -0.50
CA TRP A 8 -9.32 17.34 0.92
C TRP A 8 -10.74 17.42 1.55
N PRO A 9 -11.67 18.32 1.15
CA PRO A 9 -13.03 18.31 1.70
C PRO A 9 -13.84 17.08 1.28
N GLU A 10 -13.68 16.58 0.04
CA GLU A 10 -14.37 15.37 -0.43
C GLU A 10 -13.99 14.14 0.41
N LEU A 11 -12.76 14.10 0.94
CA LEU A 11 -12.35 13.04 1.88
C LEU A 11 -13.08 13.17 3.23
N GLY A 12 -13.40 14.40 3.65
CA GLY A 12 -14.17 14.67 4.87
C GLY A 12 -15.56 14.03 4.83
N ASP A 13 -16.23 14.11 3.68
CA ASP A 13 -17.53 13.48 3.46
C ASP A 13 -17.42 11.94 3.53
N TYR A 14 -16.36 11.37 2.95
CA TYR A 14 -16.10 9.92 3.01
C TYR A 14 -15.92 9.42 4.44
N VAL A 15 -15.02 10.06 5.21
CA VAL A 15 -14.67 9.59 6.56
C VAL A 15 -15.78 9.79 7.59
N ALA A 16 -16.82 10.55 7.24
CA ALA A 16 -18.03 10.66 8.06
C ALA A 16 -18.93 9.40 7.99
N GLU A 17 -18.82 8.62 6.90
CA GLU A 17 -19.67 7.46 6.64
C GLU A 17 -18.90 6.14 6.62
N GLU A 18 -17.62 6.18 6.24
CA GLU A 18 -16.77 4.99 6.12
C GLU A 18 -15.35 5.18 6.65
N SER A 19 -14.71 4.07 7.03
CA SER A 19 -13.39 4.11 7.70
C SER A 19 -12.38 3.10 7.13
N VAL A 20 -12.64 2.59 5.92
CA VAL A 20 -11.76 1.63 5.24
C VAL A 20 -10.83 2.36 4.27
N ALA A 21 -9.54 2.01 4.25
CA ALA A 21 -8.63 2.40 3.18
C ALA A 21 -7.97 1.18 2.53
N VAL A 22 -7.83 1.26 1.21
CA VAL A 22 -7.07 0.34 0.38
C VAL A 22 -5.74 1.02 0.05
N VAL A 23 -4.64 0.36 0.38
CA VAL A 23 -3.29 0.89 0.16
C VAL A 23 -2.60 0.00 -0.87
N PRO A 24 -2.43 0.45 -2.12
CA PRO A 24 -1.71 -0.31 -3.13
C PRO A 24 -0.20 -0.26 -2.90
N LEU A 25 0.45 -1.44 -2.90
CA LEU A 25 1.90 -1.57 -2.79
C LEU A 25 2.46 -2.55 -3.82
N GLY A 26 3.59 -2.20 -4.42
CA GLY A 26 4.32 -3.12 -5.28
C GLY A 26 5.82 -2.93 -5.15
N SER A 27 6.49 -2.96 -6.29
CA SER A 27 7.92 -2.77 -6.44
C SER A 27 8.22 -2.10 -7.77
N THR A 28 9.46 -1.61 -7.89
CA THR A 28 10.05 -1.22 -9.17
C THR A 28 11.27 -2.10 -9.38
N GLU A 29 11.07 -3.23 -10.06
CA GLU A 29 12.04 -4.30 -10.15
C GLU A 29 12.00 -5.05 -11.48
N GLN A 30 13.05 -5.81 -11.77
CA GLN A 30 13.13 -6.60 -12.99
C GLN A 30 11.99 -7.63 -13.11
N HIS A 31 11.43 -7.80 -14.31
CA HIS A 31 10.52 -8.91 -14.64
C HIS A 31 10.95 -9.60 -15.94
N GLY A 32 12.26 -9.89 -16.04
CA GLY A 32 12.86 -10.43 -17.24
C GLY A 32 12.85 -9.44 -18.42
N PRO A 33 13.13 -9.92 -19.64
CA PRO A 33 13.43 -9.06 -20.79
C PRO A 33 12.19 -8.45 -21.50
N HIS A 34 10.97 -8.77 -21.06
CA HIS A 34 9.74 -8.50 -21.82
C HIS A 34 8.68 -7.70 -21.06
N LEU A 35 8.87 -7.50 -19.76
CA LEU A 35 7.95 -6.74 -18.91
C LEU A 35 8.63 -5.48 -18.36
N PRO A 36 7.87 -4.41 -18.11
CA PRO A 36 8.41 -3.20 -17.52
C PRO A 36 8.78 -3.42 -16.05
N LEU A 37 9.68 -2.57 -15.54
CA LEU A 37 10.06 -2.59 -14.12
C LEU A 37 8.90 -2.28 -13.17
N ALA A 38 7.83 -1.69 -13.71
CA ALA A 38 6.66 -1.23 -12.99
C ALA A 38 5.60 -2.32 -12.75
N THR A 39 5.84 -3.55 -13.19
CA THR A 39 4.82 -4.62 -13.26
C THR A 39 4.07 -4.77 -11.93
N ASP A 40 4.78 -4.92 -10.82
CA ASP A 40 4.15 -5.10 -9.50
C ASP A 40 3.25 -3.93 -9.12
N HIS A 41 3.75 -2.70 -9.15
CA HIS A 41 2.95 -1.56 -8.69
C HIS A 41 1.80 -1.21 -9.65
N LEU A 42 1.91 -1.51 -10.94
CA LEU A 42 0.79 -1.40 -11.88
C LEU A 42 -0.31 -2.41 -11.58
N ILE A 43 0.04 -3.66 -11.25
CA ILE A 43 -0.92 -4.70 -10.87
C ILE A 43 -1.61 -4.31 -9.56
N ALA A 44 -0.84 -3.95 -8.54
CA ALA A 44 -1.37 -3.55 -7.23
C ALA A 44 -2.32 -2.35 -7.35
N GLU A 45 -1.94 -1.31 -8.09
CA GLU A 45 -2.77 -0.14 -8.32
C GLU A 45 -4.07 -0.49 -9.04
N GLY A 46 -4.00 -1.26 -10.13
CA GLY A 46 -5.19 -1.64 -10.90
C GLY A 46 -6.20 -2.42 -10.05
N LEU A 47 -5.73 -3.39 -9.26
CA LEU A 47 -6.58 -4.18 -8.37
C LEU A 47 -7.15 -3.33 -7.22
N ALA A 48 -6.33 -2.48 -6.60
CA ALA A 48 -6.76 -1.62 -5.50
C ALA A 48 -7.81 -0.61 -5.95
N ARG A 49 -7.62 0.05 -7.10
CA ARG A 49 -8.55 1.04 -7.64
C ARG A 49 -9.89 0.39 -7.98
N GLU A 50 -9.88 -0.75 -8.68
CA GLU A 50 -11.10 -1.48 -9.01
C GLU A 50 -11.86 -1.95 -7.75
N ALA A 51 -11.15 -2.48 -6.76
CA ALA A 51 -11.76 -2.91 -5.49
C ALA A 51 -12.35 -1.71 -4.72
N ALA A 52 -11.63 -0.60 -4.66
CA ALA A 52 -12.08 0.62 -4.00
C ALA A 52 -13.30 1.24 -4.70
N ASP A 53 -13.37 1.18 -6.03
CA ASP A 53 -14.51 1.74 -6.77
C ASP A 53 -15.76 0.86 -6.64
N ARG A 54 -15.61 -0.47 -6.62
CA ARG A 54 -16.74 -1.39 -6.35
C ARG A 54 -17.20 -1.37 -4.91
N GLY A 55 -16.27 -1.25 -3.97
CA GLY A 55 -16.55 -1.26 -2.53
C GLY A 55 -16.92 0.11 -1.96
N GLY A 56 -16.77 1.18 -2.73
CA GLY A 56 -16.96 2.54 -2.24
C GLY A 56 -15.89 3.00 -1.26
N PHE A 57 -14.70 2.38 -1.26
CA PHE A 57 -13.63 2.65 -0.30
C PHE A 57 -12.64 3.73 -0.78
N LEU A 58 -11.87 4.28 0.16
CA LEU A 58 -10.72 5.12 -0.13
C LEU A 58 -9.56 4.26 -0.66
N CYS A 59 -8.93 4.68 -1.75
CA CYS A 59 -7.68 4.12 -2.26
C CYS A 59 -6.59 5.19 -2.13
N THR A 60 -5.51 4.89 -1.42
CA THR A 60 -4.36 5.80 -1.30
C THR A 60 -3.54 5.79 -2.60
N PRO A 61 -2.61 6.77 -2.77
CA PRO A 61 -1.57 6.65 -3.79
C PRO A 61 -0.74 5.38 -3.61
N THR A 62 -0.25 4.85 -4.72
CA THR A 62 0.52 3.61 -4.78
C THR A 62 1.94 3.79 -4.22
N VAL A 63 2.36 2.85 -3.36
CA VAL A 63 3.77 2.71 -2.96
C VAL A 63 4.50 1.88 -4.03
N ASN A 64 5.32 2.57 -4.82
CA ASN A 64 5.95 2.03 -6.03
C ASN A 64 7.34 1.42 -5.82
N VAL A 65 7.96 1.61 -4.65
CA VAL A 65 9.25 1.00 -4.30
C VAL A 65 9.11 0.19 -3.02
N GLY A 66 9.39 -1.10 -3.11
CA GLY A 66 9.28 -2.05 -2.01
C GLY A 66 10.63 -2.63 -1.58
N VAL A 67 10.58 -3.80 -0.96
CA VAL A 67 11.77 -4.54 -0.51
C VAL A 67 12.23 -5.50 -1.61
N SER A 68 13.17 -5.05 -2.45
CA SER A 68 13.70 -5.82 -3.59
C SER A 68 15.23 -5.96 -3.67
N PRO A 69 15.98 -6.14 -2.55
CA PRO A 69 17.44 -6.29 -2.62
C PRO A 69 17.89 -7.58 -3.34
N HIS A 70 17.00 -8.57 -3.50
CA HIS A 70 17.26 -9.82 -4.22
C HIS A 70 17.30 -9.63 -5.75
N HIS A 71 16.82 -8.49 -6.26
CA HIS A 71 16.90 -8.10 -7.67
C HIS A 71 17.96 -7.02 -7.97
N ARG A 72 18.83 -6.70 -7.00
CA ARG A 72 19.82 -5.60 -7.09
C ARG A 72 20.83 -5.71 -8.24
N GLN A 73 21.07 -6.91 -8.75
CA GLN A 73 21.99 -7.15 -9.88
C GLN A 73 21.42 -6.67 -11.23
N PHE A 74 20.13 -6.34 -11.30
CA PHE A 74 19.48 -5.91 -12.53
C PHE A 74 19.32 -4.39 -12.57
N HIS A 75 19.71 -3.78 -13.69
CA HIS A 75 19.68 -2.34 -13.87
C HIS A 75 18.26 -1.78 -13.76
N GLY A 76 18.11 -0.70 -13.00
CA GLY A 76 16.83 -0.01 -12.80
C GLY A 76 16.00 -0.52 -11.63
N THR A 77 16.29 -1.69 -11.06
CA THR A 77 15.67 -2.13 -9.80
C THR A 77 15.93 -1.09 -8.71
N MET A 78 14.87 -0.62 -8.07
CA MET A 78 14.92 0.25 -6.90
C MET A 78 14.43 -0.54 -5.68
N TRP A 79 15.08 -0.37 -4.54
CA TRP A 79 14.65 -1.03 -3.31
C TRP A 79 14.84 -0.12 -2.09
N VAL A 80 14.06 -0.41 -1.06
CA VAL A 80 14.21 0.14 0.28
C VAL A 80 14.65 -0.99 1.21
N ASP A 81 15.52 -0.66 2.17
CA ASP A 81 15.90 -1.62 3.22
C ASP A 81 14.68 -1.97 4.09
N ALA A 82 14.54 -3.25 4.43
CA ALA A 82 13.37 -3.77 5.14
C ALA A 82 12.97 -3.01 6.43
N PRO A 83 13.91 -2.55 7.30
CA PRO A 83 13.53 -1.70 8.44
C PRO A 83 12.89 -0.38 8.00
N VAL A 84 13.48 0.32 7.03
CA VAL A 84 12.98 1.60 6.53
C VAL A 84 11.62 1.45 5.86
N PHE A 85 11.42 0.37 5.09
CA PHE A 85 10.11 0.06 4.50
C PHE A 85 9.05 -0.14 5.58
N ARG A 86 9.32 -0.93 6.62
CA ARG A 86 8.39 -1.14 7.73
C ARG A 86 8.05 0.17 8.44
N ASP A 87 9.05 0.98 8.76
CA ASP A 87 8.85 2.25 9.44
C ASP A 87 8.03 3.24 8.59
N TYR A 88 8.30 3.29 7.28
CA TYR A 88 7.53 4.12 6.34
C TYR A 88 6.07 3.66 6.23
N ILE A 89 5.82 2.37 6.01
CA ILE A 89 4.45 1.86 5.89
C ILE A 89 3.69 2.00 7.22
N GLU A 90 4.35 1.74 8.35
CA GLU A 90 3.75 1.94 9.66
C GLU A 90 3.38 3.42 9.87
N SER A 91 4.30 4.35 9.60
CA SER A 91 4.05 5.79 9.70
C SER A 91 2.93 6.26 8.77
N LEU A 92 2.93 5.81 7.50
CA LEU A 92 1.88 6.10 6.53
C LEU A 92 0.53 5.60 7.03
N THR A 93 0.46 4.35 7.49
CA THR A 93 -0.81 3.75 7.91
C THR A 93 -1.36 4.42 9.17
N ARG A 94 -0.49 4.81 10.11
CA ARG A 94 -0.87 5.56 11.32
C ARG A 94 -1.42 6.93 11.02
N ASN A 95 -0.97 7.61 9.97
CA ASN A 95 -1.55 8.92 9.66
C ASN A 95 -3.00 8.82 9.17
N LEU A 96 -3.41 7.67 8.61
CA LEU A 96 -4.77 7.47 8.14
C LEU A 96 -5.77 7.49 9.32
N THR A 97 -5.38 7.05 10.51
CA THR A 97 -6.25 7.09 11.70
C THR A 97 -6.52 8.51 12.16
N TYR A 98 -5.57 9.43 11.96
CA TYR A 98 -5.81 10.86 12.22
C TYR A 98 -6.99 11.40 11.40
N HIS A 99 -7.23 10.82 10.22
CA HIS A 99 -8.32 11.19 9.33
C HIS A 99 -9.60 10.36 9.53
N GLY A 100 -9.65 9.43 10.49
CA GLY A 100 -10.82 8.60 10.77
C GLY A 100 -10.83 7.22 10.13
N ILE A 101 -9.75 6.80 9.47
CA ILE A 101 -9.60 5.43 8.94
C ILE A 101 -9.14 4.49 10.07
N ASP A 102 -9.87 3.41 10.31
CA ASP A 102 -9.53 2.40 11.34
C ASP A 102 -9.32 0.99 10.77
N ARG A 103 -9.54 0.81 9.46
CA ARG A 103 -9.42 -0.45 8.75
C ARG A 103 -8.62 -0.26 7.47
N VAL A 104 -7.56 -1.05 7.29
CA VAL A 104 -6.68 -0.97 6.12
C VAL A 104 -6.50 -2.33 5.46
N VAL A 105 -6.58 -2.34 4.13
CA VAL A 105 -6.19 -3.48 3.29
C VAL A 105 -4.97 -3.07 2.48
N PHE A 106 -3.83 -3.70 2.77
CA PHE A 106 -2.64 -3.61 1.94
C PHE A 106 -2.84 -4.51 0.72
N VAL A 107 -3.08 -3.93 -0.45
CA VAL A 107 -3.18 -4.64 -1.72
C VAL A 107 -1.78 -4.70 -2.33
N ASN A 108 -1.16 -5.87 -2.27
CA ASN A 108 0.23 -6.05 -2.62
C ASN A 108 0.41 -7.00 -3.80
N ALA A 109 1.34 -6.67 -4.70
CA ALA A 109 1.68 -7.53 -5.83
C ALA A 109 3.16 -7.93 -5.85
N HIS A 110 3.93 -7.62 -4.80
CA HIS A 110 5.34 -7.96 -4.68
C HIS A 110 5.61 -8.90 -3.51
N GLY A 111 6.15 -10.08 -3.80
CA GLY A 111 6.46 -11.09 -2.77
C GLY A 111 7.40 -10.60 -1.67
N GLY A 112 8.36 -9.71 -2.01
CA GLY A 112 9.33 -9.17 -1.06
C GLY A 112 8.71 -8.30 0.05
N ASN A 113 7.50 -7.78 -0.15
CA ASN A 113 6.82 -6.94 0.84
C ASN A 113 6.01 -7.75 1.87
N VAL A 114 5.63 -8.99 1.57
CA VAL A 114 4.58 -9.74 2.29
C VAL A 114 4.85 -9.87 3.79
N GLU A 115 6.05 -10.35 4.17
CA GLU A 115 6.42 -10.52 5.58
C GLU A 115 6.40 -9.19 6.33
N HIS A 116 6.91 -8.13 5.69
CA HIS A 116 7.00 -6.80 6.29
C HIS A 116 5.63 -6.17 6.48
N LEU A 117 4.71 -6.32 5.52
CA LEU A 117 3.34 -5.85 5.63
C LEU A 117 2.57 -6.58 6.74
N ARG A 118 2.75 -7.90 6.85
CA ARG A 118 2.17 -8.68 7.96
C ARG A 118 2.72 -8.26 9.31
N GLU A 119 4.01 -7.93 9.38
CA GLU A 119 4.63 -7.43 10.61
C GLU A 119 4.06 -6.08 11.01
N VAL A 120 3.98 -5.12 10.09
CA VAL A 120 3.39 -3.80 10.34
C VAL A 120 1.92 -3.96 10.77
N GLY A 121 1.12 -4.75 10.05
CA GLY A 121 -0.28 -4.95 10.38
C GLY A 121 -0.49 -5.60 11.76
N ARG A 122 0.43 -6.47 12.20
CA ARG A 122 0.41 -7.01 13.57
C ARG A 122 0.77 -5.95 14.61
N ARG A 123 1.83 -5.16 14.40
CA ARG A 123 2.22 -4.07 15.34
C ARG A 123 1.08 -3.08 15.58
N LEU A 124 0.42 -2.65 14.49
CA LEU A 124 -0.73 -1.72 14.53
C LEU A 124 -1.96 -2.29 15.23
N ARG A 125 -2.10 -3.62 15.23
CA ARG A 125 -3.18 -4.32 15.93
C ARG A 125 -2.85 -4.48 17.41
N ASP A 126 -1.62 -4.87 17.72
CA ASP A 126 -1.15 -5.15 19.08
C ASP A 126 -1.15 -3.88 19.94
N ASP A 127 -0.89 -2.71 19.35
CA ASP A 127 -0.93 -1.42 20.05
C ASP A 127 -2.31 -0.72 20.03
N GLY A 128 -3.31 -1.35 19.39
CA GLY A 128 -4.68 -0.85 19.33
C GLY A 128 -4.90 0.34 18.38
N THR A 129 -3.98 0.61 17.46
CA THR A 129 -4.09 1.76 16.54
C THR A 129 -5.14 1.57 15.45
N LEU A 130 -5.10 0.45 14.72
CA LEU A 130 -6.04 0.14 13.63
C LEU A 130 -5.96 -1.34 13.23
N TYR A 131 -6.97 -1.83 12.50
CA TYR A 131 -6.94 -3.16 11.89
C TYR A 131 -6.34 -3.09 10.48
N ALA A 132 -5.18 -3.70 10.26
CA ALA A 132 -4.59 -3.85 8.92
C ALA A 132 -4.40 -5.31 8.52
N VAL A 133 -4.66 -5.62 7.25
CA VAL A 133 -4.42 -6.94 6.65
C VAL A 133 -3.70 -6.81 5.31
N GLU A 134 -2.85 -7.78 5.04
CA GLU A 134 -2.16 -7.94 3.77
C GLU A 134 -2.96 -8.87 2.85
N TRP A 135 -3.12 -8.46 1.59
CA TRP A 135 -3.70 -9.23 0.50
C TRP A 135 -2.73 -9.23 -0.68
N THR A 136 -2.36 -10.44 -1.14
CA THR A 136 -1.45 -10.73 -2.26
C THR A 136 -2.02 -11.90 -3.05
#